data_AF-A0A4J1YJD7-F1
#
_entry.id   AF-A0A4J1YJD7-F1
#
_cell.length_a   1.000
_cell.length_b   1.000
_cell.length_c   1.000
_cell.angle_alpha   90.00
_cell.angle_beta   90.00
_cell.angle_gamma   90.00
#
_symmetry.space_group_name_H-M   'P 1'
#
loop_
_entity.id
_entity.type
_entity.pdbx_description
1 polymer ?
#
loop_
_entity_poly.entity_id
_entity_poly.type
_entity_poly.pdbx_seq_one_letter_code
_entity_poly.pdbx_strand_id
1 'polypeptide(L)'
;MRDLLSKKSHRQLELLELLFEHKRWFHRSELAELLNCTERAVKDDLFHVKSAFPDLIFHSSTNGIRIINTDDSDIEMVYHHFFKHSTHFSILEFIFFNEGCQAESICKEFYISSSSLYRIISQINKVIKRQFQFEVSLTPVQIIGNERDIRYFFAQYFSEKYYFLEWPFENFSSEPLSQLLELVYKETSFPMNLSTHRMLKLLLVTNLYRIKFGHFMEVDKDSFNDQSLDFLMQAEGIEGVAQSFESEYNISLDEEVVCQLFVSYFQKMFFIDESLFMKCVKKDSYVEKSYHLLSDFIDQISVKYQIEMENKDNLIWHLHNTAHLYRQELFTEFILFDQKGNTIRNFQNIFPKFVSDIKKELSHYLETLEVCSSSMMVNHLSYTFITHTKHLVINLLQNQPKLKVLVMSNFDQYHAKFVAETLSYYCSNNFELEVWTELELSKESLEDSSYDIIISNFIIPPIENKRLIYSNNINTVSLIYLLNAMMFIRLDE
;
A
#
# COMPACT_ATOMS: atom_id res chain seq x y z
N MET A 1 -5.01 15.38 -2.36
CA MET A 1 -5.23 16.59 -1.52
C MET A 1 -3.98 17.47 -1.28
N ARG A 2 -2.84 17.22 -1.95
CA ARG A 2 -1.57 17.94 -1.77
C ARG A 2 -1.59 19.47 -1.94
N ASP A 3 -2.57 20.01 -2.67
CA ASP A 3 -2.76 21.47 -2.83
C ASP A 3 -3.25 22.19 -1.56
N LEU A 4 -3.57 21.45 -0.49
CA LEU A 4 -3.75 22.01 0.85
C LEU A 4 -2.42 22.39 1.51
N LEU A 5 -1.30 21.85 1.04
CA LEU A 5 0.03 22.24 1.51
C LEU A 5 0.41 23.61 0.94
N SER A 6 1.29 24.32 1.64
CA SER A 6 1.91 25.52 1.08
C SER A 6 2.67 25.18 -0.21
N LYS A 7 2.79 26.12 -1.16
CA LYS A 7 3.52 25.91 -2.41
C LYS A 7 4.96 25.43 -2.19
N LYS A 8 5.59 25.86 -1.08
CA LYS A 8 6.93 25.40 -0.69
C LYS A 8 6.89 23.95 -0.18
N SER A 9 6.00 23.65 0.77
CA SER A 9 5.83 22.30 1.33
C SER A 9 5.46 21.26 0.27
N HIS A 10 4.55 21.61 -0.64
CA HIS A 10 4.16 20.75 -1.76
C HIS A 10 5.37 20.38 -2.62
N ARG A 11 6.17 21.37 -3.05
CA ARG A 11 7.37 21.11 -3.85
C ARG A 11 8.45 20.31 -3.09
N GLN A 12 8.57 20.51 -1.79
CA GLN A 12 9.49 19.75 -0.95
C GLN A 12 9.07 18.29 -0.78
N LEU A 13 7.77 18.03 -0.69
CA LEU A 13 7.22 16.68 -0.69
C LEU A 13 7.55 15.98 -2.01
N GLU A 14 7.27 16.60 -3.16
CA GLU A 14 7.58 16.01 -4.47
C GLU A 14 9.09 15.80 -4.69
N LEU A 15 9.94 16.70 -4.19
CA LEU A 15 11.39 16.50 -4.19
C LEU A 15 11.79 15.23 -3.44
N LEU A 16 11.19 14.98 -2.28
CA LEU A 16 11.47 13.79 -1.49
C LEU A 16 10.90 12.53 -2.15
N GLU A 17 9.67 12.56 -2.66
CA GLU A 17 9.07 11.45 -3.43
C GLU A 17 10.03 11.00 -4.56
N LEU A 18 10.55 11.95 -5.34
CA LEU A 18 11.47 11.67 -6.44
C LEU A 18 12.80 11.04 -5.98
N LEU A 19 13.36 11.51 -4.86
CA LEU A 19 14.62 10.99 -4.32
C LEU A 19 14.47 9.63 -3.63
N PHE A 20 13.28 9.31 -3.11
CA PHE A 20 12.97 8.00 -2.55
C PHE A 20 12.67 6.96 -3.62
N GLU A 21 11.93 7.35 -4.67
CA GLU A 21 11.57 6.47 -5.78
C GLU A 21 12.79 6.04 -6.61
N HIS A 22 13.72 6.96 -6.87
CA HIS A 22 14.83 6.70 -7.76
C HIS A 22 16.19 6.72 -7.03
N LYS A 23 16.87 5.57 -7.01
CA LYS A 23 18.21 5.41 -6.37
C LYS A 23 19.37 6.02 -7.18
N ARG A 24 19.08 6.61 -8.35
CA ARG A 24 20.07 7.23 -9.23
C ARG A 24 20.53 8.59 -8.71
N TRP A 25 21.59 9.12 -9.32
CA TRP A 25 22.03 10.49 -9.05
C TRP A 25 21.19 11.50 -9.84
N PHE A 26 20.94 12.65 -9.23
CA PHE A 26 20.21 13.76 -9.85
C PHE A 26 21.02 15.05 -9.86
N HIS A 27 21.12 15.69 -11.02
CA HIS A 27 21.65 17.05 -11.10
C HIS A 27 20.61 18.08 -10.67
N ARG A 28 21.05 19.25 -10.17
CA ARG A 28 20.11 20.31 -9.75
C ARG A 28 19.28 20.87 -10.90
N SER A 29 19.88 20.98 -12.08
CA SER A 29 19.20 21.40 -13.31
C SER A 29 18.05 20.45 -13.64
N GLU A 30 18.31 19.14 -13.55
CA GLU A 30 17.31 18.10 -13.76
C GLU A 30 16.19 18.15 -12.71
N LEU A 31 16.52 18.25 -11.42
CA LEU A 31 15.52 18.40 -10.36
C LEU A 31 14.66 19.65 -10.56
N ALA A 32 15.25 20.75 -11.05
CA ALA A 32 14.54 21.99 -11.32
C ALA A 32 13.53 21.81 -12.47
N GLU A 33 13.92 21.09 -13.53
CA GLU A 33 13.05 20.78 -14.66
C GLU A 33 11.91 19.83 -14.25
N LEU A 34 12.23 18.70 -13.59
CA LEU A 34 11.24 17.69 -13.17
C LEU A 34 10.21 18.25 -12.18
N LEU A 35 10.63 19.13 -11.27
CA LEU A 35 9.76 19.79 -10.28
C LEU A 35 9.17 21.11 -10.79
N ASN A 36 9.41 21.47 -12.05
CA ASN A 36 8.97 22.71 -12.69
C ASN A 36 9.23 23.97 -11.81
N CYS A 37 10.49 24.12 -11.39
CA CYS A 37 10.93 25.20 -10.51
C CYS A 37 12.32 25.72 -10.89
N THR A 38 12.85 26.67 -10.11
CA THR A 38 14.21 27.21 -10.37
C THR A 38 15.25 26.41 -9.59
N GLU A 39 16.48 26.31 -10.10
CA GLU A 39 17.58 25.68 -9.35
C GLU A 39 17.82 26.32 -7.98
N ARG A 40 17.51 27.62 -7.84
CA ARG A 40 17.54 28.32 -6.55
C ARG A 40 16.51 27.73 -5.59
N ALA A 41 15.28 27.48 -6.05
CA ALA A 41 14.25 26.85 -5.24
C ALA A 41 14.69 25.43 -4.82
N VAL A 42 15.24 24.62 -5.72
CA VAL A 42 15.80 23.29 -5.40
C VAL A 42 16.87 23.38 -4.31
N LYS A 43 17.79 24.35 -4.42
CA LYS A 43 18.85 24.55 -3.42
C LYS A 43 18.27 24.90 -2.04
N ASP A 44 17.32 25.83 -2.00
CA ASP A 44 16.68 26.28 -0.76
C ASP A 44 15.84 25.15 -0.13
N ASP A 45 15.17 24.34 -0.96
CA ASP A 45 14.38 23.19 -0.52
C ASP A 45 15.27 22.07 0.02
N LEU A 46 16.37 21.73 -0.66
CA LEU A 46 17.34 20.76 -0.15
C LEU A 46 17.93 21.19 1.19
N PHE A 47 18.20 22.48 1.39
CA PHE A 47 18.68 22.99 2.68
C PHE A 47 17.62 22.80 3.77
N HIS A 48 16.36 23.15 3.48
CA HIS A 48 15.26 22.99 4.42
C HIS A 48 14.97 21.53 4.75
N VAL A 49 14.94 20.66 3.74
CA VAL A 49 14.70 19.22 3.88
C VAL A 49 15.79 18.57 4.73
N LYS A 50 17.07 18.87 4.49
CA LYS A 50 18.16 18.38 5.34
C LYS A 50 18.02 18.78 6.81
N SER A 51 17.52 19.99 7.05
CA SER A 51 17.28 20.48 8.42
C SER A 51 16.05 19.83 9.06
N ALA A 52 15.01 19.53 8.28
CA ALA A 52 13.77 18.93 8.76
C ALA A 52 13.90 17.42 9.02
N PHE A 53 14.77 16.74 8.27
CA PHE A 53 14.99 15.30 8.33
C PHE A 53 16.49 15.01 8.50
N PRO A 54 17.05 15.21 9.72
CA PRO A 54 18.48 15.05 9.96
C PRO A 54 18.97 13.60 9.77
N ASP A 55 18.07 12.63 9.89
CA ASP A 55 18.38 11.21 9.72
C ASP A 55 18.57 10.82 8.25
N LEU A 56 18.11 11.64 7.29
CA LEU A 56 18.32 11.38 5.87
C LEU A 56 19.74 11.79 5.43
N ILE A 57 20.49 10.83 4.88
CA ILE A 57 21.88 11.04 4.47
C ILE A 57 21.94 11.43 3.01
N PHE A 58 22.20 12.71 2.76
CA PHE A 58 22.37 13.26 1.42
C PHE A 58 23.83 13.28 0.99
N HIS A 59 24.17 12.51 -0.05
CA HIS A 59 25.47 12.62 -0.72
C HIS A 59 25.40 13.63 -1.86
N SER A 60 26.48 14.41 -2.01
CA SER A 60 26.70 15.32 -3.13
C SER A 60 28.02 14.95 -3.80
N SER A 61 28.00 14.77 -5.11
CA SER A 61 29.17 14.45 -5.92
C SER A 61 29.17 15.24 -7.23
N THR A 62 30.16 15.03 -8.09
CA THR A 62 30.15 15.52 -9.47
C THR A 62 28.94 15.01 -10.26
N ASN A 63 28.38 13.88 -9.87
CA ASN A 63 27.25 13.24 -10.53
C ASN A 63 25.90 13.79 -10.04
N GLY A 64 25.91 14.71 -9.06
CA GLY A 64 24.71 15.34 -8.52
C GLY A 64 24.45 14.96 -7.06
N ILE A 65 23.17 14.79 -6.72
CA ILE A 65 22.66 14.59 -5.36
C ILE A 65 21.81 13.32 -5.30
N ARG A 66 21.91 12.57 -4.20
CA ARG A 66 21.01 11.45 -3.88
C ARG A 66 20.93 11.22 -2.37
N ILE A 67 19.89 10.50 -1.94
CA ILE A 67 19.77 9.97 -0.57
C ILE A 67 20.27 8.52 -0.60
N ILE A 68 21.10 8.12 0.37
CA ILE A 68 21.72 6.77 0.36
C ILE A 68 21.07 5.78 1.33
N ASN A 69 20.32 6.25 2.32
CA ASN A 69 19.71 5.42 3.37
C ASN A 69 18.19 5.33 3.23
N THR A 70 17.67 5.46 2.00
CA THR A 70 16.23 5.32 1.70
C THR A 70 15.68 3.92 1.95
N ASP A 71 16.54 2.91 2.12
CA ASP A 71 16.12 1.54 2.46
C ASP A 71 16.04 1.34 3.98
N ASP A 72 16.72 2.20 4.74
CA ASP A 72 16.72 2.21 6.21
C ASP A 72 15.73 3.25 6.79
N SER A 73 15.25 4.17 5.96
CA SER A 73 14.32 5.24 6.34
C SER A 73 13.01 5.09 5.57
N ASP A 74 11.87 5.13 6.26
CA ASP A 74 10.56 5.03 5.61
C ASP A 74 10.07 6.41 5.16
N ILE A 75 9.51 6.48 3.95
CA ILE A 75 8.89 7.68 3.40
C ILE A 75 7.67 8.14 4.22
N GLU A 76 7.05 7.26 5.01
CA GLU A 76 5.95 7.60 5.92
C GLU A 76 6.30 8.78 6.84
N MET A 77 7.54 8.85 7.34
CA MET A 77 8.01 9.96 8.20
C MET A 77 7.92 11.33 7.50
N VAL A 78 8.05 11.35 6.18
CA VAL A 78 7.98 12.56 5.35
C VAL A 78 6.54 13.07 5.32
N TYR A 79 5.58 12.19 5.07
CA TYR A 79 4.16 12.54 5.05
C TYR A 79 3.69 13.01 6.43
N HIS A 80 4.09 12.31 7.51
CA HIS A 80 3.80 12.73 8.89
C HIS A 80 4.30 14.14 9.18
N HIS A 81 5.53 14.46 8.76
CA HIS A 81 6.08 15.81 8.92
C HIS A 81 5.23 16.86 8.19
N PHE A 82 4.86 16.62 6.93
CA PHE A 82 4.09 17.59 6.15
C PHE A 82 2.64 17.74 6.62
N PHE A 83 2.00 16.67 7.10
CA PHE A 83 0.71 16.78 7.77
C PHE A 83 0.80 17.62 9.03
N LYS A 84 1.75 17.30 9.93
CA LYS A 84 1.91 17.97 11.22
C LYS A 84 2.19 19.48 11.10
N HIS A 85 2.93 19.90 10.08
CA HIS A 85 3.28 21.31 9.87
C HIS A 85 2.36 22.06 8.90
N SER A 86 1.31 21.41 8.39
CA SER A 86 0.33 22.06 7.51
C SER A 86 -0.79 22.71 8.32
N THR A 87 -0.82 24.04 8.33
CA THR A 87 -1.89 24.81 9.00
C THR A 87 -3.29 24.42 8.50
N HIS A 88 -3.44 24.17 7.19
CA HIS A 88 -4.73 23.79 6.60
C HIS A 88 -5.22 22.43 7.12
N PHE A 89 -4.34 21.43 7.20
CA PHE A 89 -4.70 20.10 7.73
C PHE A 89 -4.94 20.16 9.23
N SER A 90 -4.09 20.85 10.00
CA SER A 90 -4.29 20.98 11.44
C SER A 90 -5.60 21.68 11.81
N ILE A 91 -6.00 22.73 11.07
CA ILE A 91 -7.30 23.39 11.26
C ILE A 91 -8.46 22.44 10.89
N LEU A 92 -8.33 21.72 9.76
CA LEU A 92 -9.37 20.81 9.30
C LEU A 92 -9.66 19.69 10.31
N GLU A 93 -8.61 19.10 10.87
CA GLU A 93 -8.70 18.08 11.90
C GLU A 93 -9.19 18.63 13.24
N PHE A 94 -8.73 19.82 13.64
CA PHE A 94 -9.28 20.47 14.84
C PHE A 94 -10.79 20.66 14.71
N ILE A 95 -11.29 21.09 13.55
CA ILE A 95 -12.72 21.24 13.31
C ILE A 95 -13.44 19.90 13.35
N PHE A 96 -12.84 18.84 12.81
CA PHE A 96 -13.42 17.49 12.87
C PHE A 96 -13.63 17.00 14.31
N PHE A 97 -12.66 17.24 15.20
CA PHE A 97 -12.78 16.86 16.61
C PHE A 97 -13.64 17.82 17.46
N ASN A 98 -13.86 19.05 17.01
CA ASN A 98 -14.50 20.11 17.79
C ASN A 98 -15.75 20.67 17.10
N GLU A 99 -16.64 19.78 16.65
CA GLU A 99 -17.91 20.19 16.07
C GLU A 99 -18.76 20.99 17.07
N GLY A 100 -19.41 22.06 16.59
CA GLY A 100 -20.24 22.95 17.41
C GLY A 100 -19.45 24.00 18.23
N CYS A 101 -18.11 23.99 18.19
CA CYS A 101 -17.32 25.02 18.86
C CYS A 101 -17.52 26.42 18.23
N GLN A 102 -17.05 27.45 18.93
CA GLN A 102 -17.08 28.81 18.39
C GLN A 102 -15.91 29.02 17.43
N ALA A 103 -16.14 29.68 16.29
CA ALA A 103 -15.07 30.01 15.34
C ALA A 103 -13.92 30.81 15.98
N GLU A 104 -14.22 31.60 17.03
CA GLU A 104 -13.22 32.32 17.82
C GLU A 104 -12.25 31.38 18.56
N SER A 105 -12.71 30.19 18.98
CA SER A 105 -11.84 29.17 19.56
C SER A 105 -10.79 28.69 18.56
N ILE A 106 -11.16 28.54 17.28
CA ILE A 106 -10.23 28.16 16.21
C ILE A 106 -9.21 29.30 15.98
N CYS A 107 -9.67 30.55 15.92
CA CYS A 107 -8.77 31.71 15.81
C CYS A 107 -7.74 31.75 16.94
N LYS A 108 -8.18 31.48 18.17
CA LYS A 108 -7.34 31.48 19.37
C LYS A 108 -6.33 30.34 19.36
N GLU A 109 -6.75 29.13 19.01
CA GLU A 109 -5.89 27.94 18.97
C GLU A 109 -4.75 28.08 17.96
N PHE A 110 -5.06 28.61 16.76
CA PHE A 110 -4.09 28.73 15.67
C PHE A 110 -3.42 30.11 15.58
N TYR A 111 -3.70 31.01 16.53
CA TYR A 111 -3.16 32.38 16.57
C TYR A 111 -3.39 33.18 15.26
N ILE A 112 -4.58 33.08 14.68
CA ILE A 112 -4.96 33.72 13.42
C ILE A 112 -6.15 34.67 13.58
N SER A 113 -6.26 35.66 12.70
CA SER A 113 -7.44 36.52 12.63
C SER A 113 -8.63 35.77 12.03
N SER A 114 -9.85 36.19 12.39
CA SER A 114 -11.08 35.67 11.78
C SER A 114 -11.04 35.76 10.24
N SER A 115 -10.62 36.91 9.69
CA SER A 115 -10.47 37.08 8.24
C SER A 115 -9.49 36.08 7.59
N SER A 116 -8.45 35.66 8.31
CA SER A 116 -7.50 34.65 7.83
C SER A 116 -8.10 33.26 7.90
N LEU A 117 -8.83 32.93 8.97
CA LEU A 117 -9.57 31.67 9.11
C LEU A 117 -10.56 31.49 7.94
N TYR A 118 -11.41 32.48 7.64
CA TYR A 118 -12.35 32.39 6.51
C TYR A 118 -11.65 32.17 5.14
N ARG A 119 -10.47 32.78 4.93
CA ARG A 119 -9.67 32.54 3.71
C ARG A 119 -9.12 31.11 3.67
N ILE A 120 -8.63 30.60 4.80
CA ILE A 120 -8.15 29.22 4.92
C ILE A 120 -9.29 28.24 4.62
N ILE A 121 -10.45 28.40 5.26
CA ILE A 121 -11.63 27.55 5.02
C ILE A 121 -12.08 27.61 3.56
N SER A 122 -12.11 28.79 2.95
CA SER A 122 -12.41 28.93 1.52
C SER A 122 -11.45 28.15 0.63
N GLN A 123 -10.14 28.20 0.92
CA GLN A 123 -9.14 27.42 0.20
C GLN A 123 -9.30 25.91 0.43
N ILE A 124 -9.57 25.49 1.68
CA ILE A 124 -9.83 24.09 2.04
C ILE A 124 -11.00 23.55 1.22
N ASN A 125 -12.16 24.22 1.29
CA ASN A 125 -13.37 23.80 0.58
C ASN A 125 -13.15 23.76 -0.94
N LYS A 126 -12.39 24.72 -1.49
CA LYS A 126 -12.05 24.72 -2.91
C LYS A 126 -11.21 23.51 -3.34
N VAL A 127 -10.27 23.07 -2.51
CA VAL A 127 -9.42 21.91 -2.83
C VAL A 127 -10.17 20.60 -2.62
N ILE A 128 -10.91 20.47 -1.51
CA ILE A 128 -11.70 19.27 -1.18
C ILE A 128 -12.73 18.96 -2.28
N LYS A 129 -13.48 19.98 -2.74
CA LYS A 129 -14.52 19.86 -3.78
C LYS A 129 -14.06 19.28 -5.11
N ARG A 130 -12.74 19.24 -5.38
CA ARG A 130 -12.18 18.61 -6.59
C ARG A 130 -12.31 17.09 -6.59
N GLN A 131 -12.44 16.46 -5.43
CA GLN A 131 -12.49 15.00 -5.29
C GLN A 131 -13.64 14.55 -4.38
N PHE A 132 -13.93 15.29 -3.31
CA PHE A 132 -14.92 14.92 -2.29
C PHE A 132 -16.02 15.98 -2.21
N GLN A 133 -17.27 15.55 -2.08
CA GLN A 133 -18.44 16.44 -2.09
C GLN A 133 -18.85 16.86 -0.67
N PHE A 134 -17.93 17.45 0.07
CA PHE A 134 -18.21 18.04 1.38
C PHE A 134 -17.47 19.37 1.58
N GLU A 135 -17.88 20.12 2.59
CA GLU A 135 -17.28 21.40 2.94
C GLU A 135 -17.32 21.66 4.46
N VAL A 136 -16.42 22.53 4.90
CA VAL A 136 -16.37 23.05 6.26
C VAL A 136 -17.21 24.33 6.34
N SER A 137 -18.12 24.36 7.31
CA SER A 137 -18.90 25.54 7.71
C SER A 137 -18.34 26.11 9.02
N LEU A 138 -18.43 27.43 9.19
CA LEU A 138 -18.07 28.13 10.45
C LEU A 138 -19.30 28.66 11.22
N THR A 139 -20.50 28.59 10.64
CA THR A 139 -21.74 29.10 11.25
C THR A 139 -22.91 28.11 11.07
N PRO A 140 -23.05 27.10 11.93
CA PRO A 140 -22.13 26.72 13.01
C PRO A 140 -20.86 26.03 12.48
N VAL A 141 -19.87 25.81 13.35
CA VAL A 141 -18.65 25.05 13.04
C VAL A 141 -19.02 23.58 12.87
N GLN A 142 -18.98 23.07 11.65
CA GLN A 142 -19.31 21.68 11.31
C GLN A 142 -18.77 21.32 9.92
N ILE A 143 -18.74 20.02 9.62
CA ILE A 143 -18.39 19.49 8.29
C ILE A 143 -19.64 18.85 7.72
N ILE A 144 -20.07 19.32 6.54
CA ILE A 144 -21.35 18.97 5.91
C ILE A 144 -21.17 18.60 4.44
N GLY A 145 -22.07 17.76 3.92
CA GLY A 145 -22.07 17.32 2.53
C GLY A 145 -22.33 15.83 2.42
N ASN A 146 -21.66 15.16 1.48
CA ASN A 146 -21.74 13.71 1.32
C ASN A 146 -21.06 13.01 2.51
N GLU A 147 -21.86 12.35 3.34
CA GLU A 147 -21.39 11.75 4.60
C GLU A 147 -20.39 10.60 4.39
N ARG A 148 -20.56 9.80 3.32
CA ARG A 148 -19.59 8.75 2.95
C ARG A 148 -18.23 9.35 2.61
N ASP A 149 -18.22 10.46 1.86
CA ASP A 149 -16.98 11.15 1.50
C ASP A 149 -16.26 11.72 2.74
N ILE A 150 -17.00 12.25 3.72
CA ILE A 150 -16.44 12.75 4.98
C ILE A 150 -15.81 11.62 5.78
N ARG A 151 -16.57 10.54 6.02
CA ARG A 151 -16.10 9.38 6.79
C ARG A 151 -14.86 8.75 6.16
N TYR A 152 -14.86 8.57 4.83
CA TYR A 152 -13.70 8.08 4.10
C TYR A 152 -12.50 9.01 4.23
N PHE A 153 -12.69 10.31 3.96
CA PHE A 153 -11.61 11.29 3.97
C PHE A 153 -10.88 11.30 5.32
N PHE A 154 -11.62 11.36 6.43
CA PHE A 154 -11.01 11.45 7.75
C PHE A 154 -10.40 10.13 8.22
N ALA A 155 -11.06 9.00 7.99
CA ALA A 155 -10.47 7.70 8.33
C ALA A 155 -9.17 7.45 7.54
N GLN A 156 -9.15 7.78 6.25
CA GLN A 156 -7.94 7.72 5.41
C GLN A 156 -6.89 8.71 5.89
N TYR A 157 -7.26 9.96 6.21
CA TYR A 157 -6.36 10.97 6.76
C TYR A 157 -5.67 10.50 8.04
N PHE A 158 -6.42 9.93 8.99
CA PHE A 158 -5.85 9.41 10.23
C PHE A 158 -4.93 8.21 9.99
N SER A 159 -5.20 7.40 8.97
CA SER A 159 -4.31 6.30 8.58
C SER A 159 -2.99 6.77 7.96
N GLU A 160 -2.96 7.96 7.35
CA GLU A 160 -1.77 8.52 6.70
C GLU A 160 -0.98 9.50 7.59
N LYS A 161 -1.63 10.15 8.56
CA LYS A 161 -1.00 11.16 9.42
C LYS A 161 -0.32 10.56 10.65
N TYR A 162 -0.88 9.48 11.19
CA TYR A 162 -0.47 8.87 12.44
C TYR A 162 0.13 7.50 12.20
N TYR A 163 1.18 7.18 12.94
CA TYR A 163 1.79 5.86 12.86
C TYR A 163 0.78 4.78 13.27
N PHE A 164 1.01 3.56 12.78
CA PHE A 164 0.10 2.43 12.96
C PHE A 164 -0.32 2.17 14.42
N LEU A 165 0.59 2.36 15.38
CA LEU A 165 0.36 2.13 16.81
C LEU A 165 -0.21 3.34 17.56
N GLU A 166 -0.25 4.52 16.94
CA GLU A 166 -0.76 5.72 17.60
C GLU A 166 -2.29 5.72 17.65
N TRP A 167 -2.84 6.31 18.71
CA TRP A 167 -4.27 6.50 18.91
C TRP A 167 -4.57 7.96 19.26
N PRO A 168 -4.80 8.83 18.26
CA PRO A 168 -4.93 10.28 18.47
C PRO A 168 -6.33 10.73 18.94
N PHE A 169 -7.23 9.79 19.23
CA PHE A 169 -8.63 10.08 19.50
C PHE A 169 -8.88 10.23 21.01
N GLU A 170 -8.70 11.44 21.53
CA GLU A 170 -8.80 11.72 22.97
C GLU A 170 -10.21 11.47 23.53
N ASN A 171 -11.27 11.72 22.73
CA ASN A 171 -12.65 11.55 23.20
C ASN A 171 -13.13 10.10 23.18
N PHE A 172 -12.43 9.22 22.47
CA PHE A 172 -12.85 7.84 22.26
C PHE A 172 -11.67 6.90 22.47
N SER A 173 -11.57 6.31 23.65
CA SER A 173 -10.62 5.24 23.96
C SER A 173 -10.80 4.05 23.00
N SER A 174 -9.74 3.29 22.71
CA SER A 174 -9.84 2.20 21.71
C SER A 174 -10.50 0.91 22.24
N GLU A 175 -10.63 0.76 23.56
CA GLU A 175 -11.06 -0.49 24.21
C GLU A 175 -12.53 -0.84 23.92
N PRO A 176 -13.52 0.05 24.09
CA PRO A 176 -14.91 -0.31 23.79
C PRO A 176 -15.13 -0.71 22.32
N LEU A 177 -14.49 -0.01 21.38
CA LEU A 177 -14.47 -0.41 19.96
C LEU A 177 -13.83 -1.78 19.73
N SER A 178 -12.79 -2.12 20.50
CA SER A 178 -12.14 -3.43 20.41
C SER A 178 -13.11 -4.53 20.86
N GLN A 179 -13.79 -4.33 21.99
CA GLN A 179 -14.76 -5.28 22.53
C GLN A 179 -15.95 -5.46 21.58
N LEU A 180 -16.46 -4.37 20.97
CA LEU A 180 -17.49 -4.45 19.95
C LEU A 180 -17.03 -5.27 18.74
N LEU A 181 -15.83 -5.00 18.22
CA LEU A 181 -15.26 -5.75 17.09
C LEU A 181 -15.04 -7.22 17.44
N GLU A 182 -14.64 -7.55 18.66
CA GLU A 182 -14.50 -8.93 19.12
C GLU A 182 -15.85 -9.68 19.10
N LEU A 183 -16.95 -9.04 19.49
CA LEU A 183 -18.29 -9.62 19.33
C LEU A 183 -18.64 -9.81 17.86
N VAL A 184 -18.40 -8.80 17.03
CA VAL A 184 -18.66 -8.89 15.59
C VAL A 184 -17.87 -10.03 14.95
N TYR A 185 -16.60 -10.22 15.29
CA TYR A 185 -15.79 -11.31 14.73
C TYR A 185 -16.26 -12.70 15.14
N LYS A 186 -16.87 -12.85 16.32
CA LYS A 186 -17.42 -14.15 16.76
C LYS A 186 -18.66 -14.55 15.95
N GLU A 187 -19.49 -13.56 15.63
CA GLU A 187 -20.79 -13.78 14.98
C GLU A 187 -20.75 -13.63 13.45
N THR A 188 -19.61 -13.23 12.87
CA THR A 188 -19.49 -12.96 11.43
C THR A 188 -18.22 -13.55 10.82
N SER A 189 -18.16 -13.58 9.48
CA SER A 189 -17.02 -14.11 8.72
C SER A 189 -15.93 -13.07 8.42
N PHE A 190 -15.88 -11.94 9.14
CA PHE A 190 -14.83 -10.95 8.95
C PHE A 190 -13.43 -11.53 9.24
N PRO A 191 -12.41 -11.21 8.42
CA PRO A 191 -11.07 -11.73 8.65
C PRO A 191 -10.45 -11.10 9.90
N MET A 192 -10.06 -11.95 10.85
CA MET A 192 -9.42 -11.54 12.09
C MET A 192 -7.91 -11.40 11.91
N ASN A 193 -7.43 -10.19 11.63
CA ASN A 193 -6.00 -9.86 11.58
C ASN A 193 -5.74 -8.41 11.98
N LEU A 194 -4.50 -8.12 12.37
CA LEU A 194 -4.11 -6.80 12.89
C LEU A 194 -4.38 -5.65 11.90
N SER A 195 -4.19 -5.87 10.59
CA SER A 195 -4.34 -4.84 9.56
C SER A 195 -5.80 -4.47 9.35
N THR A 196 -6.67 -5.47 9.21
CA THR A 196 -8.12 -5.29 9.06
C THR A 196 -8.70 -4.70 10.34
N HIS A 197 -8.24 -5.17 11.50
CA HIS A 197 -8.69 -4.66 12.80
C HIS A 197 -8.31 -3.19 13.02
N ARG A 198 -7.08 -2.77 12.65
CA ARG A 198 -6.68 -1.36 12.70
C ARG A 198 -7.52 -0.50 11.74
N MET A 199 -7.72 -0.95 10.51
CA MET A 199 -8.55 -0.24 9.54
C MET A 199 -9.98 -0.04 10.06
N LEU A 200 -10.60 -1.10 10.56
CA LEU A 200 -11.93 -1.05 11.16
C LEU A 200 -11.97 -0.08 12.34
N LYS A 201 -11.00 -0.12 13.27
CA LYS A 201 -10.93 0.85 14.37
C LYS A 201 -10.91 2.30 13.90
N LEU A 202 -10.13 2.61 12.86
CA LEU A 202 -10.07 3.96 12.28
C LEU A 202 -11.39 4.38 11.62
N LEU A 203 -12.03 3.47 10.88
CA LEU A 203 -13.36 3.71 10.29
C LEU A 203 -14.41 3.95 11.38
N LEU A 204 -14.47 3.07 12.38
CA LEU A 204 -15.48 3.13 13.44
C LEU A 204 -15.32 4.36 14.34
N VAL A 205 -14.09 4.69 14.77
CA VAL A 205 -13.88 5.89 15.59
C VAL A 205 -14.19 7.17 14.81
N THR A 206 -13.88 7.20 13.51
CA THR A 206 -14.27 8.31 12.63
C THR A 206 -15.79 8.41 12.56
N ASN A 207 -16.49 7.28 12.39
CA ASN A 207 -17.95 7.22 12.36
C ASN A 207 -18.57 7.68 13.69
N LEU A 208 -17.96 7.36 14.84
CA LEU A 208 -18.46 7.81 16.16
C LEU A 208 -18.50 9.34 16.28
N TYR A 209 -17.47 10.04 15.80
CA TYR A 209 -17.50 11.51 15.76
C TYR A 209 -18.67 12.04 14.93
N ARG A 210 -19.07 11.33 13.87
CA ARG A 210 -20.22 11.71 13.03
C ARG A 210 -21.55 11.41 13.70
N ILE A 211 -21.69 10.20 14.26
CA ILE A 211 -22.89 9.72 14.94
C ILE A 211 -23.21 10.61 16.16
N LYS A 212 -22.21 11.01 16.93
CA LYS A 212 -22.38 11.85 18.13
C LYS A 212 -23.07 13.18 17.87
N PHE A 213 -22.97 13.72 16.65
CA PHE A 213 -23.63 14.96 16.24
C PHE A 213 -24.79 14.74 15.25
N GLY A 214 -25.24 13.49 15.07
CA GLY A 214 -26.40 13.15 14.24
C GLY A 214 -26.13 13.16 12.73
N HIS A 215 -24.87 13.03 12.29
CA HIS A 215 -24.53 12.91 10.87
C HIS A 215 -24.58 11.45 10.43
N PHE A 216 -25.70 11.09 9.81
CA PHE A 216 -25.99 9.72 9.43
C PHE A 216 -25.86 9.48 7.93
N MET A 217 -25.45 8.26 7.59
CA MET A 217 -25.52 7.75 6.23
C MET A 217 -26.91 7.20 5.95
N GLU A 218 -27.38 7.39 4.71
CA GLU A 218 -28.54 6.67 4.20
C GLU A 218 -28.20 5.19 4.00
N VAL A 219 -29.02 4.31 4.55
CA VAL A 219 -28.84 2.85 4.49
C VAL A 219 -29.65 2.32 3.31
N ASP A 220 -29.00 1.53 2.45
CA ASP A 220 -29.64 0.88 1.31
C ASP A 220 -30.59 -0.22 1.80
N LYS A 221 -31.90 -0.06 1.64
CA LYS A 221 -32.90 -1.01 2.17
C LYS A 221 -32.97 -2.33 1.39
N ASP A 222 -32.37 -2.39 0.20
CA ASP A 222 -32.46 -3.54 -0.71
C ASP A 222 -31.21 -4.45 -0.63
N SER A 223 -30.50 -4.43 0.50
CA SER A 223 -29.28 -5.21 0.68
C SER A 223 -29.54 -6.72 0.68
N PHE A 224 -28.59 -7.49 0.13
CA PHE A 224 -28.60 -8.94 0.24
C PHE A 224 -28.07 -9.44 1.59
N ASN A 225 -27.38 -8.58 2.35
CA ASN A 225 -26.94 -8.91 3.69
C ASN A 225 -28.07 -8.66 4.69
N ASP A 226 -28.11 -9.47 5.75
CA ASP A 226 -29.05 -9.25 6.84
C ASP A 226 -28.73 -7.92 7.53
N GLN A 227 -29.68 -7.00 7.47
CA GLN A 227 -29.54 -5.64 8.01
C GLN A 227 -30.06 -5.53 9.43
N SER A 228 -30.81 -6.54 9.91
CA SER A 228 -31.51 -6.39 11.17
C SER A 228 -30.53 -6.29 12.35
N LEU A 229 -29.29 -6.77 12.19
CA LEU A 229 -28.25 -6.79 13.23
C LEU A 229 -28.75 -7.36 14.57
N ASP A 230 -29.90 -8.04 14.57
CA ASP A 230 -30.58 -8.57 15.76
C ASP A 230 -29.65 -9.53 16.50
N PHE A 231 -28.81 -10.25 15.74
CA PHE A 231 -27.81 -11.16 16.26
C PHE A 231 -26.77 -10.46 17.15
N LEU A 232 -26.37 -9.22 16.84
CA LEU A 232 -25.43 -8.45 17.68
C LEU A 232 -26.12 -7.93 18.93
N MET A 233 -27.35 -7.43 18.81
CA MET A 233 -28.10 -6.90 19.95
C MET A 233 -28.51 -7.99 20.95
N GLN A 234 -28.50 -9.26 20.53
CA GLN A 234 -28.79 -10.42 21.36
C GLN A 234 -27.52 -11.21 21.75
N ALA A 235 -26.33 -10.78 21.30
CA ALA A 235 -25.08 -11.49 21.53
C ALA A 235 -24.67 -11.48 23.01
N GLU A 236 -24.08 -12.57 23.48
CA GLU A 236 -23.54 -12.64 24.84
C GLU A 236 -22.42 -11.61 25.03
N GLY A 237 -22.57 -10.72 26.03
CA GLY A 237 -21.59 -9.68 26.33
C GLY A 237 -21.92 -8.29 25.74
N ILE A 238 -22.97 -8.15 24.93
CA ILE A 238 -23.39 -6.86 24.35
C ILE A 238 -23.71 -5.82 25.42
N GLU A 239 -24.30 -6.22 26.55
CA GLU A 239 -24.63 -5.31 27.66
C GLU A 239 -23.38 -4.66 28.27
N GLY A 240 -22.28 -5.43 28.38
CA GLY A 240 -21.00 -4.90 28.85
C GLY A 240 -20.39 -3.90 27.87
N VAL A 241 -20.47 -4.19 26.58
CA VAL A 241 -20.03 -3.27 25.52
C VAL A 241 -20.89 -2.00 25.52
N ALA A 242 -22.22 -2.13 25.60
CA ALA A 242 -23.14 -0.99 25.67
C ALA A 242 -22.86 -0.12 26.90
N GLN A 243 -22.57 -0.73 28.06
CA GLN A 243 -22.16 0.00 29.25
C GLN A 243 -20.85 0.77 29.03
N SER A 244 -19.85 0.16 28.37
CA SER A 244 -18.60 0.83 28.05
C SER A 244 -18.79 1.99 27.07
N PHE A 245 -19.67 1.86 26.07
CA PHE A 245 -20.02 2.95 25.16
C PHE A 245 -20.68 4.12 25.90
N GLU A 246 -21.61 3.85 26.82
CA GLU A 246 -22.25 4.88 27.61
C GLU A 246 -21.25 5.57 28.56
N SER A 247 -20.40 4.81 29.26
CA SER A 247 -19.46 5.36 30.24
C SER A 247 -18.29 6.13 29.62
N GLU A 248 -17.72 5.61 28.53
CA GLU A 248 -16.51 6.18 27.91
C GLU A 248 -16.86 7.20 26.82
N TYR A 249 -17.89 6.94 26.01
CA TYR A 249 -18.19 7.74 24.82
C TYR A 249 -19.40 8.66 25.02
N ASN A 250 -20.22 8.38 26.05
CA ASN A 250 -21.51 9.03 26.30
C ASN A 250 -22.44 8.87 25.08
N ILE A 251 -22.49 7.65 24.54
CA ILE A 251 -23.30 7.23 23.40
C ILE A 251 -24.02 5.94 23.80
N SER A 252 -25.34 5.89 23.66
CA SER A 252 -26.11 4.68 23.86
C SER A 252 -25.98 3.77 22.65
N LEU A 253 -25.50 2.54 22.85
CA LEU A 253 -25.32 1.56 21.78
C LEU A 253 -26.63 0.86 21.45
N ASP A 254 -27.36 1.37 20.46
CA ASP A 254 -28.59 0.80 19.92
C ASP A 254 -28.43 0.32 18.47
N GLU A 255 -29.51 -0.22 17.90
CA GLU A 255 -29.55 -0.72 16.51
C GLU A 255 -29.16 0.36 15.49
N GLU A 256 -29.57 1.62 15.70
CA GLU A 256 -29.24 2.73 14.80
C GLU A 256 -27.74 3.02 14.83
N VAL A 257 -27.12 3.06 16.01
CA VAL A 257 -25.68 3.26 16.16
C VAL A 257 -24.89 2.12 15.53
N VAL A 258 -25.25 0.86 15.79
CA VAL A 258 -24.58 -0.30 15.18
C VAL A 258 -24.72 -0.25 13.66
N CYS A 259 -25.92 0.06 13.15
CA CYS A 259 -26.16 0.22 11.72
C CYS A 259 -25.27 1.31 11.11
N GLN A 260 -25.19 2.48 11.75
CA GLN A 260 -24.36 3.59 11.29
C GLN A 260 -22.86 3.32 11.37
N LEU A 261 -22.41 2.52 12.33
CA LEU A 261 -21.02 2.10 12.47
C LEU A 261 -20.59 1.19 11.30
N PHE A 262 -21.44 0.24 10.91
CA PHE A 262 -21.12 -0.81 9.93
C PHE A 262 -21.79 -0.63 8.56
N VAL A 263 -22.35 0.54 8.27
CA VAL A 263 -23.12 0.84 7.04
C VAL A 263 -22.41 0.48 5.72
N SER A 264 -21.07 0.48 5.69
CA SER A 264 -20.28 0.07 4.53
C SER A 264 -20.45 -1.41 4.16
N TYR A 265 -20.87 -2.24 5.10
CA TYR A 265 -21.01 -3.69 4.93
C TYR A 265 -22.45 -4.11 4.65
N PHE A 266 -23.41 -3.18 4.69
CA PHE A 266 -24.79 -3.42 4.26
C PHE A 266 -25.03 -3.03 2.80
N GLN A 267 -23.98 -2.80 2.01
CA GLN A 267 -24.13 -2.56 0.57
C GLN A 267 -24.72 -3.78 -0.13
N LYS A 268 -25.67 -3.54 -1.04
CA LYS A 268 -26.33 -4.62 -1.77
C LYS A 268 -25.37 -5.56 -2.50
N MET A 269 -24.34 -5.02 -3.15
CA MET A 269 -23.36 -5.82 -3.92
C MET A 269 -22.12 -6.20 -3.12
N PHE A 270 -22.11 -6.00 -1.80
CA PHE A 270 -21.09 -6.54 -0.92
C PHE A 270 -21.63 -7.81 -0.28
N PHE A 271 -20.89 -8.91 -0.37
CA PHE A 271 -21.29 -10.18 0.21
C PHE A 271 -20.33 -10.56 1.33
N ILE A 272 -20.83 -10.55 2.58
CA ILE A 272 -20.01 -10.94 3.75
C ILE A 272 -19.63 -12.43 3.71
N ASP A 273 -20.45 -13.27 3.07
CA ASP A 273 -20.29 -14.72 2.99
C ASP A 273 -20.19 -15.17 1.52
N GLU A 274 -19.16 -15.96 1.23
CA GLU A 274 -18.88 -16.49 -0.12
C GLU A 274 -20.02 -17.40 -0.64
N SER A 275 -20.65 -18.18 0.25
CA SER A 275 -21.75 -19.07 -0.15
C SER A 275 -23.00 -18.29 -0.56
N LEU A 276 -23.25 -17.12 0.06
CA LEU A 276 -24.32 -16.21 -0.36
C LEU A 276 -24.03 -15.60 -1.73
N PHE A 277 -22.80 -15.14 -1.96
CA PHE A 277 -22.36 -14.68 -3.28
C PHE A 277 -22.61 -15.74 -4.36
N MET A 278 -22.17 -16.98 -4.15
CA MET A 278 -22.34 -18.07 -5.12
C MET A 278 -23.80 -18.48 -5.34
N LYS A 279 -24.68 -18.31 -4.34
CA LYS A 279 -26.13 -18.47 -4.54
C LYS A 279 -26.72 -17.35 -5.38
N CYS A 280 -26.26 -16.11 -5.19
CA CYS A 280 -26.69 -14.95 -5.96
C CYS A 280 -26.21 -14.98 -7.40
N VAL A 281 -25.02 -15.52 -7.69
CA VAL A 281 -24.55 -15.78 -9.07
C VAL A 281 -25.58 -16.57 -9.89
N LYS A 282 -26.36 -17.46 -9.27
CA LYS A 282 -27.37 -18.28 -9.97
C LYS A 282 -28.73 -17.60 -10.13
N LYS A 283 -28.98 -16.49 -9.42
CA LYS A 283 -30.31 -15.86 -9.29
C LYS A 283 -30.36 -14.44 -9.84
N ASP A 284 -29.26 -13.70 -9.73
CA ASP A 284 -29.17 -12.30 -10.11
C ASP A 284 -28.26 -12.16 -11.35
N SER A 285 -28.80 -11.59 -12.43
CA SER A 285 -28.09 -11.47 -13.70
C SER A 285 -26.90 -10.51 -13.65
N TYR A 286 -26.91 -9.52 -12.75
CA TYR A 286 -25.78 -8.60 -12.60
C TYR A 286 -24.62 -9.31 -11.88
N VAL A 287 -24.93 -10.05 -10.82
CA VAL A 287 -23.92 -10.85 -10.09
C VAL A 287 -23.35 -11.96 -10.99
N GLU A 288 -24.20 -12.61 -11.80
CA GLU A 288 -23.77 -13.58 -12.82
C GLU A 288 -22.79 -12.96 -13.83
N LYS A 289 -23.13 -11.78 -14.37
CA LYS A 289 -22.25 -11.04 -15.30
C LYS A 289 -20.90 -10.72 -14.67
N SER A 290 -20.90 -10.25 -13.41
CA SER A 290 -19.66 -9.95 -12.70
C SER A 290 -18.80 -11.19 -12.49
N TYR A 291 -19.40 -12.31 -12.08
CA TYR A 291 -18.72 -13.59 -11.92
C TYR A 291 -18.11 -14.08 -13.24
N HIS A 292 -18.87 -14.04 -14.35
CA HIS A 292 -18.38 -14.46 -15.66
C HIS A 292 -17.18 -13.64 -16.14
N LEU A 293 -17.24 -12.30 -16.04
CA LEU A 293 -16.13 -11.44 -16.45
C LEU A 293 -14.84 -11.73 -15.65
N LEU A 294 -14.96 -11.90 -14.33
CA LEU A 294 -13.81 -12.22 -13.48
C LEU A 294 -13.30 -13.65 -13.72
N SER A 295 -14.19 -14.59 -13.97
CA SER A 295 -13.85 -15.97 -14.32
C SER A 295 -13.04 -16.04 -15.61
N ASP A 296 -13.48 -15.34 -16.65
CA ASP A 296 -12.80 -15.30 -17.95
C ASP A 296 -11.44 -14.59 -17.84
N PHE A 297 -11.39 -13.47 -17.09
CA PHE A 297 -10.13 -12.77 -16.77
C PHE A 297 -9.11 -13.70 -16.11
N ILE A 298 -9.52 -14.43 -15.06
CA ILE A 298 -8.64 -15.34 -14.34
C ILE A 298 -8.15 -16.45 -15.27
N ASP A 299 -9.02 -17.07 -16.05
CA ASP A 299 -8.62 -18.12 -16.99
C ASP A 299 -7.62 -17.61 -18.04
N GLN A 300 -7.87 -16.42 -18.59
CA GLN A 300 -6.98 -15.80 -19.57
C GLN A 300 -5.58 -15.54 -18.99
N ILE A 301 -5.49 -14.99 -17.79
CA ILE A 301 -4.20 -14.71 -17.13
C ILE A 301 -3.52 -16.01 -16.72
N SER A 302 -4.24 -16.96 -16.15
CA SER A 302 -3.71 -18.27 -15.74
C SER A 302 -3.13 -19.05 -16.91
N VAL A 303 -3.82 -19.12 -18.04
CA VAL A 303 -3.32 -19.81 -19.24
C VAL A 303 -2.10 -19.08 -19.80
N LYS A 304 -2.16 -17.76 -19.91
CA LYS A 304 -1.08 -16.95 -20.51
C LYS A 304 0.22 -17.00 -19.73
N TYR A 305 0.15 -16.97 -18.40
CA TYR A 305 1.32 -16.93 -17.52
C TYR A 305 1.60 -18.27 -16.82
N GLN A 306 0.85 -19.33 -17.18
CA GLN A 306 0.97 -20.66 -16.60
C GLN A 306 0.91 -20.61 -15.05
N ILE A 307 -0.08 -19.89 -14.52
CA ILE A 307 -0.29 -19.72 -13.08
C ILE A 307 -1.35 -20.71 -12.62
N GLU A 308 -1.00 -21.51 -11.62
CA GLU A 308 -1.91 -22.44 -10.97
C GLU A 308 -2.83 -21.70 -10.00
N MET A 309 -4.14 -21.84 -10.17
CA MET A 309 -5.15 -21.22 -9.31
C MET A 309 -5.82 -22.29 -8.45
N GLU A 310 -5.55 -22.26 -7.14
CA GLU A 310 -6.13 -23.24 -6.21
C GLU A 310 -7.62 -23.00 -5.94
N ASN A 311 -8.03 -21.74 -5.68
CA ASN A 311 -9.40 -21.41 -5.32
C ASN A 311 -9.90 -20.19 -6.12
N LYS A 312 -10.38 -20.48 -7.33
CA LYS A 312 -10.86 -19.47 -8.28
C LYS A 312 -12.10 -18.73 -7.77
N ASP A 313 -13.08 -19.44 -7.22
CA ASP A 313 -14.36 -18.85 -6.78
C ASP A 313 -14.15 -17.87 -5.62
N ASN A 314 -13.30 -18.22 -4.66
CA ASN A 314 -12.95 -17.33 -3.56
C ASN A 314 -12.25 -16.05 -4.04
N LEU A 315 -11.33 -16.15 -5.01
CA LEU A 315 -10.69 -14.97 -5.60
C LEU A 315 -11.70 -14.08 -6.34
N ILE A 316 -12.64 -14.68 -7.09
CA ILE A 316 -13.72 -13.94 -7.75
C ILE A 316 -14.57 -13.20 -6.73
N TRP A 317 -14.94 -13.85 -5.62
CA TRP A 317 -15.70 -13.24 -4.54
C TRP A 317 -14.97 -12.02 -3.94
N HIS A 318 -13.67 -12.14 -3.66
CA HIS A 318 -12.87 -11.01 -3.16
C HIS A 318 -12.81 -9.85 -4.16
N LEU A 319 -12.53 -10.14 -5.44
CA LEU A 319 -12.47 -9.10 -6.48
C LEU A 319 -13.83 -8.43 -6.71
N HIS A 320 -14.93 -9.20 -6.67
CA HIS A 320 -16.28 -8.67 -6.74
C HIS A 320 -16.54 -7.69 -5.60
N ASN A 321 -16.33 -8.12 -4.35
CA ASN A 321 -16.56 -7.28 -3.18
C ASN A 321 -15.74 -5.98 -3.24
N THR A 322 -14.44 -6.08 -3.49
CA THR A 322 -13.56 -4.90 -3.58
C THR A 322 -13.99 -3.92 -4.67
N ALA A 323 -14.45 -4.42 -5.83
CA ALA A 323 -14.90 -3.57 -6.94
C ALA A 323 -16.18 -2.76 -6.62
N HIS A 324 -17.03 -3.27 -5.73
CA HIS A 324 -18.30 -2.66 -5.35
C HIS A 324 -18.22 -1.79 -4.09
N LEU A 325 -17.07 -1.80 -3.40
CA LEU A 325 -16.81 -0.89 -2.28
C LEU A 325 -16.20 0.42 -2.79
N TYR A 326 -16.99 1.47 -2.83
CA TYR A 326 -16.52 2.81 -3.20
C TYR A 326 -16.44 3.71 -1.97
N ARG A 327 -15.22 4.17 -1.64
CA ARG A 327 -14.93 4.99 -0.44
C ARG A 327 -15.34 4.32 0.87
N GLN A 328 -15.09 3.02 0.98
CA GLN A 328 -15.48 2.19 2.12
C GLN A 328 -14.31 1.36 2.67
N GLU A 329 -13.35 0.99 1.83
CA GLU A 329 -12.07 0.41 2.26
C GLU A 329 -10.96 1.46 2.18
N LEU A 330 -10.20 1.61 3.27
CA LEU A 330 -9.04 2.50 3.30
C LEU A 330 -7.94 2.01 2.34
N PHE A 331 -6.99 2.89 2.06
CA PHE A 331 -5.86 2.65 1.15
C PHE A 331 -6.31 2.38 -0.30
N THR A 332 -7.49 2.86 -0.69
CA THR A 332 -7.97 2.89 -2.08
C THR A 332 -7.64 4.24 -2.71
N GLU A 333 -8.32 5.30 -2.27
CA GLU A 333 -7.95 6.67 -2.52
C GLU A 333 -7.06 7.22 -1.39
N PHE A 334 -6.14 8.14 -1.69
CA PHE A 334 -5.20 8.70 -0.71
C PHE A 334 -5.38 10.22 -0.55
N ILE A 335 -4.92 10.76 0.59
CA ILE A 335 -4.88 12.19 0.87
C ILE A 335 -3.57 12.78 0.32
N LEU A 336 -2.42 12.29 0.79
CA LEU A 336 -1.08 12.64 0.32
C LEU A 336 -0.30 11.41 -0.15
N PHE A 337 -0.34 10.31 0.59
CA PHE A 337 0.53 9.15 0.38
C PHE A 337 -0.15 8.03 -0.40
N ASP A 338 0.20 7.91 -1.69
CA ASP A 338 -0.26 6.83 -2.57
C ASP A 338 0.49 5.50 -2.29
N GLN A 339 0.36 4.97 -1.07
CA GLN A 339 1.05 3.75 -0.66
C GLN A 339 0.65 2.57 -1.56
N LYS A 340 -0.66 2.39 -1.81
CA LYS A 340 -1.21 1.31 -2.66
C LYS A 340 -0.68 1.40 -4.09
N GLY A 341 -0.69 2.58 -4.69
CA GLY A 341 -0.14 2.79 -6.03
C GLY A 341 1.38 2.54 -6.08
N ASN A 342 2.13 2.98 -5.06
CA ASN A 342 3.56 2.69 -4.93
C ASN A 342 3.87 1.20 -4.84
N THR A 343 3.12 0.45 -4.03
CA THR A 343 3.27 -1.01 -3.94
C THR A 343 3.09 -1.69 -5.30
N ILE A 344 2.08 -1.27 -6.06
CA ILE A 344 1.83 -1.82 -7.39
C ILE A 344 2.88 -1.37 -8.40
N ARG A 345 3.36 -0.12 -8.35
CA ARG A 345 4.48 0.36 -9.18
C ARG A 345 5.74 -0.44 -8.92
N ASN A 346 6.07 -0.74 -7.66
CA ASN A 346 7.23 -1.56 -7.31
C ASN A 346 7.14 -2.96 -7.90
N PHE A 347 5.98 -3.62 -7.81
CA PHE A 347 5.79 -4.93 -8.44
C PHE A 347 5.80 -4.84 -9.98
N GLN A 348 5.27 -3.75 -10.55
CA GLN A 348 5.31 -3.47 -11.99
C GLN A 348 6.73 -3.24 -12.51
N ASN A 349 7.65 -2.71 -11.70
CA ASN A 349 9.05 -2.58 -12.10
C ASN A 349 9.73 -3.94 -12.31
N ILE A 350 9.28 -4.98 -11.60
CA ILE A 350 9.77 -6.35 -11.72
C ILE A 350 9.05 -7.09 -12.85
N PHE A 351 7.72 -6.97 -12.92
CA PHE A 351 6.88 -7.69 -13.89
C PHE A 351 5.98 -6.74 -14.70
N PRO A 352 6.56 -5.86 -15.56
CA PRO A 352 5.83 -4.76 -16.18
C PRO A 352 4.71 -5.23 -17.11
N LYS A 353 4.98 -6.28 -17.90
CA LYS A 353 4.01 -6.82 -18.85
C LYS A 353 2.83 -7.49 -18.14
N PHE A 354 3.10 -8.27 -17.09
CA PHE A 354 2.08 -8.95 -16.30
C PHE A 354 1.13 -7.96 -15.63
N VAL A 355 1.68 -6.97 -14.91
CA VAL A 355 0.85 -5.95 -14.25
C VAL A 355 0.08 -5.12 -15.26
N SER A 356 0.68 -4.77 -16.40
CA SER A 356 -0.02 -4.04 -17.45
C SER A 356 -1.21 -4.83 -18.02
N ASP A 357 -1.11 -6.15 -18.13
CA ASP A 357 -2.19 -6.97 -18.69
C ASP A 357 -3.32 -7.12 -17.68
N ILE A 358 -3.01 -7.35 -16.39
CA ILE A 358 -4.02 -7.37 -15.31
C ILE A 358 -4.76 -6.04 -15.20
N LYS A 359 -4.05 -4.92 -15.21
CA LYS A 359 -4.67 -3.59 -15.13
C LYS A 359 -5.66 -3.34 -16.26
N LYS A 360 -5.37 -3.83 -17.48
CA LYS A 360 -6.26 -3.69 -18.63
C LYS A 360 -7.52 -4.52 -18.48
N GLU A 361 -7.38 -5.79 -18.12
CA GLU A 361 -8.53 -6.68 -17.92
C GLU A 361 -9.42 -6.20 -16.77
N LEU A 362 -8.82 -5.74 -15.66
CA LEU A 362 -9.58 -5.19 -14.54
C LEU A 362 -10.24 -3.83 -14.87
N SER A 363 -9.58 -2.97 -15.67
CA SER A 363 -10.23 -1.74 -16.17
C SER A 363 -11.44 -2.10 -17.02
N HIS A 364 -11.30 -3.08 -17.93
CA HIS A 364 -12.41 -3.55 -18.76
C HIS A 364 -13.55 -4.13 -17.93
N TYR A 365 -13.24 -4.93 -16.91
CA TYR A 365 -14.22 -5.44 -15.95
C TYR A 365 -15.02 -4.31 -15.27
N LEU A 366 -14.32 -3.31 -14.72
CA LEU A 366 -14.95 -2.17 -14.04
C LEU A 366 -15.82 -1.34 -14.99
N GLU A 367 -15.31 -1.04 -16.20
CA GLU A 367 -16.03 -0.28 -17.22
C GLU A 367 -17.28 -1.03 -17.72
N THR A 368 -17.20 -2.35 -17.88
CA THR A 368 -18.31 -3.19 -18.36
C THR A 368 -19.43 -3.34 -17.33
N LEU A 369 -19.11 -3.23 -16.05
CA LEU A 369 -20.07 -3.19 -14.95
C LEU A 369 -20.51 -1.77 -14.58
N GLU A 370 -19.95 -0.74 -15.22
CA GLU A 370 -20.24 0.68 -14.96
C GLU A 370 -19.99 1.09 -13.49
N VAL A 371 -19.01 0.45 -12.84
CA VAL A 371 -18.53 0.81 -11.50
C VAL A 371 -17.29 1.73 -11.59
N CYS A 372 -16.77 2.18 -10.44
CA CYS A 372 -15.64 3.11 -10.41
C CYS A 372 -14.39 2.54 -11.10
N SER A 373 -14.09 3.00 -12.32
CA SER A 373 -12.93 2.60 -13.13
C SER A 373 -11.72 3.54 -12.98
N SER A 374 -11.63 4.27 -11.87
CA SER A 374 -10.48 5.12 -11.60
C SER A 374 -9.18 4.31 -11.49
N SER A 375 -8.04 4.94 -11.79
CA SER A 375 -6.73 4.28 -11.64
C SER A 375 -6.46 3.79 -10.22
N MET A 376 -7.05 4.43 -9.21
CA MET A 376 -6.96 4.04 -7.80
C MET A 376 -7.66 2.70 -7.55
N MET A 377 -8.87 2.53 -8.08
CA MET A 377 -9.60 1.25 -8.00
C MET A 377 -8.89 0.15 -8.81
N VAL A 378 -8.42 0.46 -10.01
CA VAL A 378 -7.66 -0.50 -10.84
C VAL A 378 -6.38 -0.96 -10.13
N ASN A 379 -5.63 -0.04 -9.51
CA ASN A 379 -4.46 -0.39 -8.69
C ASN A 379 -4.87 -1.26 -7.49
N HIS A 380 -5.97 -0.92 -6.82
CA HIS A 380 -6.42 -1.70 -5.67
C HIS A 380 -6.84 -3.13 -6.05
N LEU A 381 -7.64 -3.31 -7.10
CA LEU A 381 -8.01 -4.65 -7.57
C LEU A 381 -6.81 -5.43 -8.09
N SER A 382 -5.88 -4.78 -8.79
CA SER A 382 -4.64 -5.43 -9.22
C SER A 382 -3.84 -5.93 -8.01
N TYR A 383 -3.77 -5.12 -6.95
CA TYR A 383 -3.14 -5.51 -5.70
C TYR A 383 -3.85 -6.71 -5.06
N THR A 384 -5.18 -6.66 -4.97
CA THR A 384 -5.99 -7.77 -4.41
C THR A 384 -5.73 -9.06 -5.18
N PHE A 385 -5.74 -9.02 -6.52
CA PHE A 385 -5.42 -10.19 -7.35
C PHE A 385 -4.01 -10.73 -7.06
N ILE A 386 -2.99 -9.86 -7.04
CA ILE A 386 -1.59 -10.25 -6.84
C ILE A 386 -1.39 -10.90 -5.46
N THR A 387 -1.97 -10.33 -4.40
CA THR A 387 -1.74 -10.80 -3.02
C THR A 387 -2.54 -12.04 -2.66
N HIS A 388 -3.65 -12.32 -3.35
CA HIS A 388 -4.43 -13.54 -3.17
C HIS A 388 -3.93 -14.71 -4.03
N THR A 389 -3.09 -14.45 -5.04
CA THR A 389 -2.52 -15.50 -5.89
C THR A 389 -1.32 -16.15 -5.23
N LYS A 390 -1.45 -17.44 -4.88
CA LYS A 390 -0.35 -18.22 -4.28
C LYS A 390 0.75 -18.51 -5.30
N HIS A 391 1.99 -18.59 -4.81
CA HIS A 391 3.18 -18.92 -5.62
C HIS A 391 3.41 -18.04 -6.87
N LEU A 392 2.79 -16.86 -6.92
CA LEU A 392 2.77 -16.02 -8.12
C LEU A 392 4.17 -15.75 -8.69
N VAL A 393 5.11 -15.33 -7.85
CA VAL A 393 6.49 -15.04 -8.30
C VAL A 393 7.19 -16.30 -8.83
N ILE A 394 6.92 -17.47 -8.25
CA ILE A 394 7.48 -18.74 -8.71
C ILE A 394 6.95 -19.06 -10.12
N ASN A 395 5.64 -18.92 -10.34
CA ASN A 395 5.05 -19.15 -11.67
C ASN A 395 5.56 -18.14 -12.70
N LEU A 396 5.73 -16.87 -12.32
CA LEU A 396 6.25 -15.85 -13.25
C LEU A 396 7.71 -16.08 -13.63
N LEU A 397 8.51 -16.72 -12.77
CA LEU A 397 9.92 -17.03 -13.00
C LEU A 397 10.17 -18.46 -13.51
N GLN A 398 9.13 -19.28 -13.68
CA GLN A 398 9.28 -20.72 -14.00
C GLN A 398 10.02 -21.01 -15.32
N ASN A 399 9.96 -20.08 -16.26
CA ASN A 399 10.62 -20.19 -17.56
C ASN A 399 12.09 -19.73 -17.53
N GLN A 400 12.58 -19.23 -16.39
CA GLN A 400 13.99 -18.85 -16.26
C GLN A 400 14.83 -20.10 -16.03
N PRO A 401 15.79 -20.42 -16.92
CA PRO A 401 16.72 -21.51 -16.69
C PRO A 401 17.59 -21.20 -15.47
N LYS A 402 18.00 -22.26 -14.77
CA LYS A 402 18.94 -22.12 -13.66
C LYS A 402 20.28 -21.56 -14.13
N LEU A 403 20.93 -20.81 -13.25
CA LEU A 403 22.24 -20.22 -13.46
C LEU A 403 23.32 -21.26 -13.17
N LYS A 404 24.12 -21.60 -14.17
CA LYS A 404 25.19 -22.59 -14.01
C LYS A 404 26.45 -21.93 -13.46
N VAL A 405 26.97 -22.47 -12.36
CA VAL A 405 28.11 -21.93 -11.63
C VAL A 405 29.24 -22.95 -11.60
N LEU A 406 30.38 -22.59 -12.19
CA LEU A 406 31.60 -23.39 -12.14
C LEU A 406 32.46 -22.99 -10.95
N VAL A 407 32.93 -23.97 -10.17
CA VAL A 407 33.87 -23.76 -9.06
C VAL A 407 35.20 -24.46 -9.34
N MET A 408 36.30 -23.71 -9.24
CA MET A 408 37.65 -24.22 -9.46
C MET A 408 38.62 -23.82 -8.35
N SER A 409 39.60 -24.70 -8.11
CA SER A 409 40.65 -24.50 -7.12
C SER A 409 41.99 -24.92 -7.71
N ASN A 410 43.02 -24.09 -7.55
CA ASN A 410 44.39 -24.45 -7.94
C ASN A 410 45.11 -25.37 -6.93
N PHE A 411 44.51 -25.64 -5.77
CA PHE A 411 45.08 -26.56 -4.77
C PHE A 411 44.76 -28.02 -5.13
N ASP A 412 43.48 -28.33 -5.19
CA ASP A 412 42.94 -29.66 -5.49
C ASP A 412 41.42 -29.59 -5.69
N GLN A 413 40.85 -30.68 -6.21
CA GLN A 413 39.42 -30.82 -6.47
C GLN A 413 38.58 -30.94 -5.18
N TYR A 414 39.16 -31.35 -4.04
CA TYR A 414 38.42 -31.44 -2.78
C TYR A 414 38.06 -30.04 -2.28
N HIS A 415 38.98 -29.09 -2.40
CA HIS A 415 38.71 -27.70 -2.07
C HIS A 415 37.60 -27.12 -2.98
N ALA A 416 37.63 -27.38 -4.29
CA ALA A 416 36.57 -26.94 -5.20
C ALA A 416 35.21 -27.54 -4.85
N LYS A 417 35.15 -28.85 -4.57
CA LYS A 417 33.93 -29.55 -4.15
C LYS A 417 33.40 -29.05 -2.80
N PHE A 418 34.27 -28.85 -1.82
CA PHE A 418 33.89 -28.29 -0.52
C PHE A 418 33.20 -26.94 -0.68
N VAL A 419 33.76 -26.05 -1.51
CA VAL A 419 33.15 -24.74 -1.80
C VAL A 419 31.84 -24.92 -2.56
N ALA A 420 31.80 -25.75 -3.61
CA ALA A 420 30.59 -25.99 -4.40
C ALA A 420 29.43 -26.55 -3.57
N GLU A 421 29.69 -27.56 -2.72
CA GLU A 421 28.68 -28.15 -1.84
C GLU A 421 28.19 -27.14 -0.80
N THR A 422 29.11 -26.37 -0.19
CA THR A 422 28.75 -25.34 0.78
C THR A 422 27.88 -24.26 0.14
N LEU A 423 28.28 -23.76 -1.04
CA LEU A 423 27.52 -22.75 -1.75
C LEU A 423 26.18 -23.31 -2.24
N SER A 424 26.12 -24.55 -2.73
CA SER A 424 24.87 -25.20 -3.14
C SER A 424 23.89 -25.37 -1.99
N TYR A 425 24.39 -25.52 -0.76
CA TYR A 425 23.55 -25.66 0.42
C TYR A 425 23.00 -24.32 0.92
N TYR A 426 23.82 -23.25 0.89
CA TYR A 426 23.47 -21.95 1.46
C TYR A 426 22.95 -20.91 0.47
N CYS A 427 23.19 -21.10 -0.83
CA CYS A 427 22.76 -20.17 -1.87
C CYS A 427 21.41 -20.55 -2.46
N SER A 428 20.83 -19.63 -3.24
CA SER A 428 19.57 -19.85 -3.95
C SER A 428 19.59 -21.12 -4.80
N ASN A 429 18.47 -21.86 -4.78
CA ASN A 429 18.24 -23.02 -5.66
C ASN A 429 18.15 -22.66 -7.16
N ASN A 430 18.22 -21.36 -7.49
CA ASN A 430 18.38 -20.88 -8.86
C ASN A 430 19.76 -21.24 -9.43
N PHE A 431 20.74 -21.59 -8.59
CA PHE A 431 22.08 -21.96 -9.02
C PHE A 431 22.23 -23.48 -9.18
N GLU A 432 22.96 -23.90 -10.21
CA GLU A 432 23.48 -25.26 -10.36
C GLU A 432 25.01 -25.20 -10.27
N LEU A 433 25.57 -25.75 -9.19
CA LEU A 433 27.00 -25.68 -8.93
C LEU A 433 27.69 -26.95 -9.39
N GLU A 434 28.76 -26.77 -10.16
CA GLU A 434 29.56 -27.84 -10.73
C GLU A 434 31.06 -27.55 -10.56
N VAL A 435 31.88 -28.59 -10.69
CA VAL A 435 33.34 -28.49 -10.71
C VAL A 435 33.86 -28.90 -12.08
N TRP A 436 34.98 -28.33 -12.51
CA TRP A 436 35.59 -28.69 -13.79
C TRP A 436 36.05 -30.16 -13.75
N THR A 437 35.66 -30.95 -14.73
CA THR A 437 35.94 -32.41 -14.76
C THR A 437 37.06 -32.80 -15.72
N GLU A 438 37.36 -31.96 -16.71
CA GLU A 438 38.41 -32.25 -17.69
C GLU A 438 39.81 -32.02 -17.10
N LEU A 439 40.79 -32.75 -17.62
CA LEU A 439 42.19 -32.65 -17.19
C LEU A 439 42.82 -31.30 -17.55
N GLU A 440 42.47 -30.78 -18.72
CA GLU A 440 43.02 -29.53 -19.26
C GLU A 440 42.01 -28.39 -19.10
N LEU A 441 42.54 -27.19 -18.89
CA LEU A 441 41.77 -25.95 -18.81
C LEU A 441 42.38 -24.93 -19.78
N SER A 442 41.60 -24.48 -20.75
CA SER A 442 41.99 -23.43 -21.69
C SER A 442 40.99 -22.29 -21.71
N LYS A 443 41.36 -21.18 -22.35
CA LYS A 443 40.44 -20.05 -22.53
C LYS A 443 39.26 -20.45 -23.43
N GLU A 444 39.56 -21.16 -24.51
CA GLU A 444 38.60 -21.64 -25.50
C GLU A 444 37.60 -22.61 -24.84
N SER A 445 38.09 -23.56 -24.02
CA SER A 445 37.20 -24.50 -23.32
C SER A 445 36.25 -23.81 -22.33
N LEU A 446 36.67 -22.68 -21.72
CA LEU A 446 35.81 -21.86 -20.86
C LEU A 446 34.84 -20.99 -21.66
N GLU A 447 35.27 -20.46 -22.80
CA GLU A 447 34.40 -19.71 -23.72
C GLU A 447 33.26 -20.58 -24.25
N ASP A 448 33.56 -21.82 -24.63
CA ASP A 448 32.60 -22.81 -25.14
C ASP A 448 31.71 -23.42 -24.05
N SER A 449 32.04 -23.22 -22.77
CA SER A 449 31.28 -23.79 -21.66
C SER A 449 29.92 -23.09 -21.45
N SER A 450 28.94 -23.84 -20.94
CA SER A 450 27.58 -23.34 -20.67
C SER A 450 27.44 -22.60 -19.33
N TYR A 451 28.54 -22.24 -18.67
CA TYR A 451 28.50 -21.60 -17.36
C TYR A 451 28.20 -20.11 -17.47
N ASP A 452 27.45 -19.59 -16.49
CA ASP A 452 27.10 -18.18 -16.36
C ASP A 452 28.04 -17.46 -15.40
N ILE A 453 28.46 -18.17 -14.35
CA ILE A 453 29.32 -17.66 -13.29
C ILE A 453 30.48 -18.64 -13.11
N ILE A 454 31.69 -18.11 -12.96
CA ILE A 454 32.89 -18.87 -12.65
C ILE A 454 33.49 -18.34 -11.35
N ILE A 455 33.69 -19.24 -10.38
CA ILE A 455 34.32 -18.97 -9.10
C ILE A 455 35.68 -19.66 -9.08
N SER A 456 36.76 -18.90 -8.89
CA SER A 456 38.12 -19.46 -8.83
C SER A 456 38.98 -18.75 -7.80
N ASN A 457 39.88 -19.49 -7.14
CA ASN A 457 40.90 -18.90 -6.25
C ASN A 457 42.18 -18.48 -6.99
N PHE A 458 42.21 -18.63 -8.32
CA PHE A 458 43.29 -18.19 -9.21
C PHE A 458 42.73 -17.33 -10.35
N ILE A 459 43.58 -16.48 -10.93
CA ILE A 459 43.20 -15.55 -11.99
C ILE A 459 43.06 -16.29 -13.32
N ILE A 460 42.01 -15.97 -14.08
CA ILE A 460 41.79 -16.40 -15.46
C ILE A 460 41.55 -15.18 -16.36
N PRO A 461 41.76 -15.28 -17.69
CA PRO A 461 41.39 -14.21 -18.60
C PRO A 461 39.89 -13.90 -18.53
N PRO A 462 39.45 -12.66 -18.85
CA PRO A 462 38.03 -12.37 -19.03
C PRO A 462 37.42 -13.29 -20.10
N ILE A 463 36.28 -13.91 -19.76
CA ILE A 463 35.54 -14.81 -20.64
C ILE A 463 34.23 -14.12 -21.03
N GLU A 464 33.95 -14.04 -22.33
CA GLU A 464 32.76 -13.35 -22.83
C GLU A 464 31.47 -14.00 -22.34
N ASN A 465 30.55 -13.18 -21.81
CA ASN A 465 29.26 -13.57 -21.22
C ASN A 465 29.35 -14.36 -19.89
N LYS A 466 30.50 -14.37 -19.20
CA LYS A 466 30.66 -15.04 -17.89
C LYS A 466 31.01 -14.02 -16.80
N ARG A 467 30.34 -14.12 -15.64
CA ARG A 467 30.71 -13.35 -14.44
C ARG A 467 31.79 -14.09 -13.66
N LEU A 468 32.86 -13.40 -13.29
CA LEU A 468 34.00 -13.99 -12.59
C LEU A 468 34.02 -13.54 -11.13
N ILE A 469 34.14 -14.49 -10.19
CA ILE A 469 34.32 -14.22 -8.76
C ILE A 469 35.66 -14.83 -8.31
N TYR A 470 36.60 -13.97 -7.92
CA TYR A 470 37.91 -14.41 -7.42
C TYR A 470 37.89 -14.59 -5.91
N SER A 471 38.03 -15.83 -5.43
CA SER A 471 37.81 -16.19 -4.03
C SER A 471 39.04 -16.15 -3.12
N ASN A 472 40.22 -15.80 -3.64
CA ASN A 472 41.48 -15.92 -2.88
C ASN A 472 41.55 -15.05 -1.60
N ASN A 473 40.86 -13.90 -1.60
CA ASN A 473 40.76 -12.99 -0.44
C ASN A 473 39.33 -12.94 0.15
N ILE A 474 38.50 -13.93 -0.15
CA ILE A 474 37.08 -13.95 0.21
C ILE A 474 36.84 -15.20 1.05
N ASN A 475 36.40 -15.02 2.29
CA ASN A 475 35.97 -16.16 3.11
C ASN A 475 34.64 -16.74 2.58
N THR A 476 34.35 -18.00 2.92
CA THR A 476 33.17 -18.72 2.40
C THR A 476 31.85 -17.98 2.67
N VAL A 477 31.71 -17.34 3.82
CA VAL A 477 30.51 -16.56 4.16
C VAL A 477 30.32 -15.36 3.24
N SER A 478 31.40 -14.63 2.96
CA SER A 478 31.38 -13.49 2.03
C SER A 478 31.10 -13.95 0.60
N LEU A 479 31.58 -15.14 0.23
CA LEU A 479 31.31 -15.75 -1.07
C LEU A 479 29.83 -16.13 -1.24
N ILE A 480 29.18 -16.62 -0.17
CA ILE A 480 27.72 -16.87 -0.16
C ILE A 480 26.96 -15.57 -0.44
N TYR A 481 27.31 -14.47 0.22
CA TYR A 481 26.64 -13.18 -0.01
C TYR A 481 26.82 -12.67 -1.45
N LEU A 482 28.03 -12.78 -1.99
CA LEU A 482 28.32 -12.35 -3.36
C LEU A 482 27.57 -13.18 -4.40
N LEU A 483 27.49 -14.50 -4.22
CA LEU A 483 26.76 -15.36 -5.14
C LEU A 483 25.25 -15.11 -5.06
N ASN A 484 24.67 -14.99 -3.87
CA ASN A 484 23.24 -14.70 -3.73
C ASN A 484 22.84 -13.33 -4.31
N ALA A 485 23.71 -12.34 -4.30
CA ALA A 485 23.47 -11.05 -4.98
C ALA A 485 23.26 -11.18 -6.50
N MET A 486 23.60 -12.34 -7.09
CA MET A 486 23.49 -12.64 -8.52
C MET A 486 22.31 -13.57 -8.86
N MET A 487 21.43 -13.91 -7.92
CA MET A 487 20.41 -14.95 -8.12
C MET A 487 19.30 -14.61 -9.13
N PHE A 488 19.20 -13.34 -9.52
CA PHE A 488 18.22 -12.81 -10.48
C PHE A 488 18.86 -12.24 -11.75
N ILE A 489 20.06 -12.69 -12.13
CA ILE A 489 20.73 -12.27 -13.38
C ILE A 489 19.79 -12.32 -14.60
N ARG A 490 18.95 -13.35 -14.70
CA ARG A 490 18.01 -13.55 -15.82
C ARG A 490 16.83 -12.59 -15.85
N LEU A 491 16.61 -11.86 -14.76
CA LEU A 491 15.55 -10.87 -14.65
C LEU A 491 16.03 -9.48 -15.09
N ASP A 492 17.32 -9.21 -14.94
CA ASP A 492 17.96 -7.95 -15.34
C ASP A 492 18.39 -7.94 -16.83
N GLU A 493 18.43 -9.12 -17.47
CA GLU A 493 18.67 -9.35 -18.91
C GLU A 493 17.38 -9.23 -19.72
#